data_AF-A0A8T5RUT6-F1
#
_entry.id   AF-A0A8T5RUT6-F1
#
_cell.length_a   1.000
_cell.length_b   1.000
_cell.length_c   1.000
_cell.angle_alpha   90.00
_cell.angle_beta   90.00
_cell.angle_gamma   90.00
#
_symmetry.space_group_name_H-M   'P 1'
#
loop_
_entity.id
_entity.type
_entity.pdbx_description
1 polymer ?
#
loop_
_entity_poly.entity_id
_entity_poly.type
_entity_poly.pdbx_seq_one_letter_code
_entity_poly.pdbx_strand_id
1 'polypeptide(L)'
;VSILGGWSAVTILNPSSDDINIPDGDIIFIPNIGNSTVEITVPFNISNGGVYELSHIFLRFQLDMTFENTSNSNTTTTVRIFDTPQSFGSVLPGNTLKANYSGLGTLPLTEVNWAYGLDFYAGLMFSASYSLNLYTFRVAIINISLGHYP
;
A
#
# COMPACT_ATOMS: atom_id res chain seq x y z
N VAL A 1 -8.28 -14.16 -31.59
CA VAL A 1 -7.82 -13.21 -30.54
C VAL A 1 -8.02 -11.81 -31.12
N SER A 2 -8.97 -11.03 -30.59
CA SER A 2 -9.28 -9.72 -31.18
C SER A 2 -8.15 -8.74 -30.88
N ILE A 3 -7.86 -7.86 -31.85
CA ILE A 3 -6.87 -6.78 -31.72
C ILE A 3 -7.22 -5.88 -30.51
N LEU A 4 -8.50 -5.72 -30.20
CA LEU A 4 -8.99 -5.00 -29.01
C LEU A 4 -8.63 -5.70 -27.68
N GLY A 5 -8.72 -7.04 -27.64
CA GLY A 5 -8.32 -7.81 -26.46
C GLY A 5 -6.81 -7.76 -26.22
N GLY A 6 -6.02 -7.77 -27.31
CA GLY A 6 -4.57 -7.58 -27.25
C GLY A 6 -4.16 -6.18 -26.81
N TRP A 7 -4.84 -5.14 -27.30
CA TRP A 7 -4.59 -3.76 -26.89
C TRP A 7 -4.90 -3.52 -25.41
N SER A 8 -6.02 -4.04 -24.90
CA SER A 8 -6.32 -3.95 -23.45
C SER A 8 -5.23 -4.60 -22.60
N ALA A 9 -4.70 -5.77 -23.00
CA ALA A 9 -3.59 -6.42 -22.30
C ALA A 9 -2.30 -5.59 -22.31
N VAL A 10 -2.04 -4.84 -23.40
CA VAL A 10 -0.85 -3.99 -23.54
C VAL A 10 -0.96 -2.70 -22.71
N THR A 11 -2.14 -2.09 -22.58
CA THR A 11 -2.34 -0.94 -21.68
C THR A 11 -2.12 -1.34 -20.21
N ILE A 12 -2.50 -2.57 -19.83
CA ILE A 12 -2.35 -3.13 -18.48
C ILE A 12 -0.90 -3.46 -18.13
N LEU A 13 -0.17 -4.06 -19.07
CA LEU A 13 1.23 -4.47 -18.90
C LEU A 13 2.21 -3.35 -19.23
N ASN A 14 1.72 -2.15 -19.50
CA ASN A 14 2.58 -1.00 -19.58
C ASN A 14 2.72 -0.39 -18.18
N PRO A 15 3.78 -0.71 -17.40
CA PRO A 15 4.05 -0.07 -16.11
C PRO A 15 4.36 1.43 -16.25
N SER A 16 4.42 1.96 -17.48
CA SER A 16 4.49 3.40 -17.77
C SER A 16 3.14 4.00 -18.20
N SER A 17 2.03 3.28 -18.05
CA SER A 17 0.69 3.87 -18.18
C SER A 17 0.37 4.65 -16.91
N ASP A 18 -0.08 5.91 -17.07
CA ASP A 18 -0.60 6.76 -15.98
C ASP A 18 -1.93 6.24 -15.39
N ASP A 19 -2.30 5.00 -15.71
CA ASP A 19 -3.59 4.38 -15.39
C ASP A 19 -3.64 3.84 -13.95
N ILE A 20 -2.49 3.58 -13.31
CA ILE A 20 -2.44 3.09 -11.92
C ILE A 20 -1.46 3.95 -11.13
N ASN A 21 -1.99 4.85 -10.31
CA ASN A 21 -1.18 5.70 -9.44
C ASN A 21 -1.42 5.31 -7.99
N ILE A 22 -0.41 4.66 -7.42
CA ILE A 22 -0.40 4.22 -6.02
C ILE A 22 0.99 4.51 -5.43
N PRO A 23 1.16 5.56 -4.63
CA PRO A 23 0.14 6.54 -4.22
C PRO A 23 -0.21 7.55 -5.33
N ASP A 24 -1.42 8.10 -5.28
CA ASP A 24 -1.86 9.26 -6.09
C ASP A 24 -1.81 10.53 -5.23
N GLY A 25 -0.59 10.94 -4.87
CA GLY A 25 -0.33 12.06 -3.96
C GLY A 25 0.43 11.64 -2.71
N ASP A 26 0.47 12.53 -1.71
CA ASP A 26 1.21 12.31 -0.48
C ASP A 26 0.57 11.23 0.39
N ILE A 27 1.40 10.35 0.95
CA ILE A 27 1.00 9.41 2.00
C ILE A 27 0.85 10.20 3.30
N ILE A 28 -0.35 10.21 3.87
CA ILE A 28 -0.62 10.84 5.16
C ILE A 28 -0.28 9.81 6.25
N PHE A 29 0.76 10.07 7.02
CA PHE A 29 1.21 9.23 8.12
C PHE A 29 1.21 10.03 9.42
N ILE A 30 0.43 9.57 10.41
CA ILE A 30 0.20 10.29 11.67
C ILE A 30 0.48 9.36 12.84
N PRO A 31 1.73 9.34 13.37
CA PRO A 31 2.04 8.65 14.60
C PRO A 31 1.59 9.48 15.80
N ASN A 32 0.91 8.85 16.75
CA ASN A 32 0.56 9.43 18.04
C ASN A 32 1.22 8.61 19.16
N ILE A 33 2.40 9.07 19.54
CA ILE A 33 3.22 8.45 20.59
C ILE A 33 2.51 8.44 21.95
N GLY A 34 1.78 9.52 22.28
CA GLY A 34 1.08 9.63 23.57
C GLY A 34 -0.05 8.61 23.75
N ASN A 35 -0.70 8.21 22.66
CA ASN A 35 -1.77 7.21 22.67
C ASN A 35 -1.31 5.84 22.15
N SER A 36 -0.02 5.67 21.82
CA SER A 36 0.52 4.46 21.18
C SER A 36 -0.24 4.03 19.93
N THR A 37 -0.71 4.98 19.11
CA THR A 37 -1.43 4.67 17.88
C THR A 37 -0.72 5.25 16.66
N VAL A 38 -1.03 4.70 15.50
CA VAL A 38 -0.63 5.26 14.22
C VAL A 38 -1.76 5.13 13.22
N GLU A 39 -2.01 6.20 12.49
CA GLU A 39 -2.95 6.23 11.39
C GLU A 39 -2.19 6.45 10.08
N ILE A 40 -2.62 5.74 9.05
CA ILE A 40 -2.18 5.98 7.69
C ILE A 40 -3.36 6.19 6.76
N THR A 41 -3.18 7.09 5.79
CA THR A 41 -4.04 7.19 4.63
C THR A 41 -3.20 7.32 3.37
N VAL A 42 -3.49 6.46 2.39
CA VAL A 42 -2.80 6.41 1.09
C VAL A 42 -3.84 6.68 0.01
N PRO A 43 -3.82 7.87 -0.62
CA PRO A 43 -4.67 8.12 -1.77
C PRO A 43 -4.18 7.30 -2.96
N PHE A 44 -5.11 6.84 -3.80
CA PHE A 44 -4.78 6.18 -5.04
C PHE A 44 -5.82 6.43 -6.13
N ASN A 45 -5.38 6.29 -7.38
CA ASN A 45 -6.26 6.25 -8.53
C ASN A 45 -5.97 5.03 -9.43
N ILE A 46 -7.03 4.48 -9.99
CA ILE A 46 -6.99 3.38 -10.96
C ILE A 46 -7.96 3.71 -12.09
N SER A 47 -7.42 4.04 -13.26
CA SER A 47 -8.17 4.28 -14.49
C SER A 47 -8.20 2.99 -15.32
N ASN A 48 -9.40 2.59 -15.74
CA ASN A 48 -9.57 1.46 -16.64
C ASN A 48 -9.66 1.96 -18.08
N GLY A 49 -8.52 2.08 -18.76
CA GLY A 49 -8.45 2.35 -20.20
C GLY A 49 -8.78 1.13 -21.09
N GLY A 50 -9.05 -0.03 -20.50
CA GLY A 50 -9.35 -1.28 -21.20
C GLY A 50 -10.81 -1.38 -21.66
N VAL A 51 -11.11 -2.45 -22.40
CA VAL A 51 -12.47 -2.74 -22.90
C VAL A 51 -13.29 -3.64 -21.98
N TYR A 52 -12.65 -4.23 -20.96
CA TYR A 52 -13.28 -5.13 -20.00
C TYR A 52 -13.26 -4.53 -18.59
N GLU A 53 -14.13 -5.01 -17.73
CA GLU A 53 -14.11 -4.62 -16.32
C GLU A 53 -12.81 -5.08 -15.63
N LEU A 54 -12.24 -4.17 -14.83
CA LEU A 54 -11.18 -4.46 -13.88
C LEU A 54 -11.83 -4.81 -12.54
N SER A 55 -11.63 -6.02 -12.04
CA SER A 55 -12.27 -6.56 -10.84
C SER A 55 -11.24 -7.08 -9.84
N HIS A 56 -11.71 -7.49 -8.66
CA HIS A 56 -10.88 -8.05 -7.59
C HIS A 56 -9.73 -7.11 -7.20
N ILE A 57 -10.03 -5.81 -7.21
CA ILE A 57 -9.06 -4.77 -6.88
C ILE A 57 -8.76 -4.86 -5.40
N PHE A 58 -7.49 -5.03 -5.10
CA PHE A 58 -7.01 -5.32 -3.76
C PHE A 58 -5.74 -4.54 -3.48
N LEU A 59 -5.75 -3.81 -2.38
CA LEU A 59 -4.56 -3.19 -1.82
C LEU A 59 -4.27 -3.78 -0.46
N ARG A 60 -3.01 -4.10 -0.20
CA ARG A 60 -2.50 -4.46 1.11
C ARG A 60 -1.40 -3.48 1.44
N PHE A 61 -1.60 -2.74 2.52
CA PHE A 61 -0.56 -1.89 3.07
C PHE A 61 -0.01 -2.57 4.32
N GLN A 62 1.29 -2.46 4.49
CA GLN A 62 2.01 -2.97 5.62
C GLN A 62 2.86 -1.85 6.20
N LEU A 63 2.84 -1.68 7.52
CA LEU A 63 3.67 -0.73 8.23
C LEU A 63 4.58 -1.49 9.20
N ASP A 64 5.87 -1.29 9.06
CA ASP A 64 6.90 -1.76 9.98
C ASP A 64 7.44 -0.58 10.79
N MET A 65 7.77 -0.85 12.05
CA MET A 65 8.48 0.05 12.94
C MET A 65 9.78 -0.62 13.35
N THR A 66 10.90 0.09 13.19
CA THR A 66 12.22 -0.32 13.63
C THR A 66 12.69 0.58 14.75
N PHE A 67 13.22 -0.02 15.83
CA PHE A 67 13.67 0.69 17.02
C PHE A 67 14.74 -0.11 17.76
N GLU A 68 15.53 0.53 18.61
CA GLU A 68 16.40 -0.19 19.54
C GLU A 68 15.62 -0.68 20.76
N ASN A 69 15.72 -1.97 21.08
CA ASN A 69 14.96 -2.58 22.15
C ASN A 69 15.75 -2.63 23.47
N THR A 70 15.27 -1.95 24.51
CA THR A 70 15.90 -1.89 25.84
C THR A 70 15.86 -3.23 26.59
N SER A 71 14.84 -4.06 26.33
CA SER A 71 14.68 -5.39 26.94
C SER A 71 15.67 -6.42 26.37
N ASN A 72 16.23 -6.16 25.19
CA ASN A 72 17.13 -7.09 24.49
C ASN A 72 18.51 -6.48 24.20
N SER A 73 19.17 -5.93 25.22
CA SER A 73 20.54 -5.39 25.10
C SER A 73 20.73 -4.32 24.01
N ASN A 74 19.71 -3.48 23.78
CA ASN A 74 19.71 -2.42 22.76
C ASN A 74 19.88 -2.95 21.32
N THR A 75 19.41 -4.17 21.03
CA THR A 75 19.39 -4.68 19.65
C THR A 75 18.32 -3.97 18.83
N THR A 76 18.65 -3.63 17.59
CA THR A 76 17.68 -3.17 16.59
C THR A 76 16.60 -4.24 16.37
N THR A 77 15.35 -3.85 16.55
CA THR A 77 14.16 -4.70 16.47
C THR A 77 13.19 -4.10 15.47
N THR A 78 12.64 -4.92 14.57
CA THR A 78 11.59 -4.52 13.64
C THR A 78 10.31 -5.27 13.95
N VAL A 79 9.20 -4.53 14.05
CA VAL A 79 7.87 -5.07 14.34
C VAL A 79 6.87 -4.60 13.30
N ARG A 80 5.95 -5.49 12.91
CA ARG A 80 4.83 -5.15 12.03
C ARG A 80 3.74 -4.49 12.86
N ILE A 81 3.43 -3.23 12.56
CA ILE A 81 2.41 -2.44 13.25
C ILE A 81 1.01 -2.76 12.74
N PHE A 82 0.85 -2.84 11.42
CA PHE A 82 -0.34 -3.44 10.82
C PHE A 82 -0.02 -4.00 9.45
N ASP A 83 -0.88 -4.92 9.02
CA ASP A 83 -0.79 -5.61 7.75
C ASP A 83 -2.21 -5.98 7.33
N THR A 84 -2.88 -5.04 6.66
CA THR A 84 -4.32 -5.18 6.40
C THR A 84 -4.60 -5.14 4.90
N PRO A 85 -5.20 -6.19 4.36
CA PRO A 85 -5.74 -6.14 3.02
C PRO A 85 -7.11 -5.44 2.97
N GLN A 86 -7.35 -4.66 1.91
CA GLN A 86 -8.65 -4.07 1.58
C GLN A 86 -9.02 -4.33 0.12
N SER A 87 -10.30 -4.62 -0.10
CA SER A 87 -10.90 -4.82 -1.42
C SER A 87 -11.71 -3.59 -1.81
N PHE A 88 -11.60 -3.18 -3.08
CA PHE A 88 -12.24 -1.98 -3.62
C PHE A 88 -13.22 -2.28 -4.75
N GLY A 89 -13.62 -3.54 -4.91
CA GLY A 89 -14.60 -3.95 -5.91
C GLY A 89 -14.03 -3.93 -7.33
N SER A 90 -14.71 -3.23 -8.23
CA SER A 90 -14.39 -3.20 -9.66
C SER A 90 -14.51 -1.80 -10.28
N VAL A 91 -13.78 -1.60 -11.39
CA VAL A 91 -13.83 -0.41 -12.26
C VAL A 91 -14.28 -0.84 -13.65
N LEU A 92 -15.40 -0.28 -14.11
CA LEU A 92 -15.90 -0.48 -15.47
C LEU A 92 -14.98 0.16 -16.53
N PRO A 93 -15.03 -0.32 -17.79
CA PRO A 93 -14.31 0.30 -18.91
C PRO A 93 -14.53 1.81 -19.01
N GLY A 94 -13.45 2.58 -19.17
CA GLY A 94 -13.46 4.03 -19.28
C GLY A 94 -13.66 4.81 -17.98
N ASN A 95 -13.86 4.11 -16.84
CA ASN A 95 -14.02 4.75 -15.55
C ASN A 95 -12.69 4.80 -14.76
N THR A 96 -12.67 5.69 -13.77
CA THR A 96 -11.57 5.80 -12.79
C THR A 96 -12.13 5.59 -11.39
N LEU A 97 -11.48 4.70 -10.64
CA LEU A 97 -11.64 4.61 -9.19
C LEU A 97 -10.64 5.56 -8.53
N LYS A 98 -11.16 6.47 -7.72
CA LYS A 98 -10.37 7.29 -6.79
C LYS A 98 -10.81 6.94 -5.39
N ALA A 99 -9.87 6.48 -4.56
CA ALA A 99 -10.17 6.03 -3.22
C ALA A 99 -8.95 6.19 -2.32
N ASN A 100 -9.18 5.97 -1.03
CA ASN A 100 -8.16 5.97 0.00
C ASN A 100 -8.06 4.57 0.59
N TYR A 101 -6.83 4.08 0.73
CA TYR A 101 -6.56 3.03 1.70
C TYR A 101 -6.33 3.69 3.06
N SER A 102 -6.97 3.18 4.11
CA SER A 102 -6.76 3.66 5.48
C SER A 102 -6.47 2.51 6.42
N GLY A 103 -5.50 2.72 7.30
CA GLY A 103 -5.07 1.74 8.30
C GLY A 103 -4.87 2.38 9.66
N LEU A 104 -5.20 1.63 10.71
CA LEU A 104 -4.96 2.00 12.10
C LEU A 104 -4.15 0.88 12.75
N GLY A 105 -3.08 1.25 13.47
CA GLY A 105 -2.25 0.31 14.19
C GLY A 105 -1.86 0.79 15.58
N THR A 106 -1.32 -0.12 16.37
CA THR A 106 -0.85 0.14 17.75
C THR A 106 0.67 0.05 17.79
N LEU A 107 1.31 1.05 18.40
CA LEU A 107 2.77 1.14 18.54
C LEU A 107 3.24 0.43 19.82
N PRO A 108 4.14 -0.56 19.75
CA PRO A 108 4.70 -1.22 20.93
C PRO A 108 5.84 -0.39 21.53
N LEU A 109 5.48 0.65 22.28
CA LEU A 109 6.42 1.65 22.79
C LEU A 109 7.15 1.30 24.09
N THR A 110 6.74 0.22 24.77
CA THR A 110 7.20 -0.10 26.14
C THR A 110 8.68 -0.47 26.22
N GLU A 111 9.26 -0.97 25.14
CA GLU A 111 10.65 -1.45 25.10
C GLU A 111 11.53 -0.57 24.21
N VAL A 112 11.05 0.60 23.80
CA VAL A 112 11.75 1.51 22.90
C VAL A 112 12.86 2.23 23.66
N ASN A 113 14.08 2.16 23.11
CA ASN A 113 15.17 3.02 23.50
C ASN A 113 15.07 4.37 22.79
N TRP A 114 14.42 5.33 23.46
CA TRP A 114 14.20 6.69 22.95
C TRP A 114 15.48 7.50 22.66
N ALA A 115 16.67 7.02 23.04
CA ALA A 115 17.92 7.65 22.63
C ALA A 115 18.18 7.54 21.11
N TYR A 116 17.55 6.57 20.44
CA TYR A 116 17.76 6.27 19.02
C TYR A 116 16.49 6.43 18.17
N GLY A 117 15.35 6.76 18.78
CA GLY A 117 14.10 7.00 18.07
C GLY A 117 13.48 5.77 17.40
N LEU A 118 12.57 6.06 16.47
CA LEU A 118 11.73 5.12 15.74
C LEU A 118 11.83 5.39 14.24
N ASP A 119 12.08 4.34 13.46
CA ASP A 119 12.02 4.38 12.00
C ASP A 119 10.79 3.64 11.50
N PHE A 120 10.06 4.25 10.57
CA PHE A 120 8.87 3.64 9.96
C PHE A 120 9.08 3.31 8.50
N TYR A 121 8.69 2.09 8.12
CA TYR A 121 8.78 1.60 6.75
C TYR A 121 7.44 1.06 6.27
N ALA A 122 7.08 1.43 5.06
CA ALA A 122 5.86 1.01 4.42
C ALA A 122 6.11 0.00 3.30
N GLY A 123 5.25 -1.01 3.23
CA GLY A 123 5.09 -1.90 2.10
C GLY A 123 3.69 -1.76 1.52
N LEU A 124 3.60 -1.76 0.20
CA LEU A 124 2.34 -1.72 -0.54
C LEU A 124 2.31 -2.85 -1.54
N MET A 125 1.22 -3.58 -1.56
CA MET A 125 0.95 -4.58 -2.57
C MET A 125 -0.41 -4.31 -3.20
N PHE A 126 -0.40 -4.19 -4.51
CA PHE A 126 -1.59 -4.04 -5.33
C PHE A 126 -1.81 -5.30 -6.15
N SER A 127 -3.06 -5.74 -6.27
CA SER A 127 -3.44 -6.73 -7.27
C SER A 127 -4.83 -6.48 -7.81
N ALA A 128 -5.03 -6.77 -9.08
CA ALA A 128 -6.34 -6.72 -9.71
C ALA A 128 -6.40 -7.68 -10.91
N SER A 129 -7.60 -7.92 -11.41
CA SER A 129 -7.86 -8.88 -12.48
C SER A 129 -8.75 -8.30 -13.57
N TYR A 130 -8.40 -8.51 -14.84
CA TYR A 130 -9.26 -8.20 -15.99
C TYR A 130 -9.96 -9.44 -16.53
N SER A 131 -11.15 -9.24 -17.08
CA SER A 131 -11.89 -10.19 -17.94
C SER A 131 -12.08 -11.61 -17.35
N LEU A 132 -13.19 -11.87 -16.64
CA LEU A 132 -13.57 -13.23 -16.18
C LEU A 132 -12.45 -13.97 -15.40
N ASN A 133 -11.59 -13.22 -14.69
CA ASN A 133 -10.42 -13.73 -13.96
C ASN A 133 -9.32 -14.38 -14.81
N LEU A 134 -9.28 -14.13 -16.13
CA LEU A 134 -8.28 -14.73 -17.03
C LEU A 134 -6.87 -14.17 -16.82
N TYR A 135 -6.76 -12.91 -16.39
CA TYR A 135 -5.48 -12.25 -16.14
C TYR A 135 -5.52 -11.53 -14.80
N THR A 136 -4.59 -11.91 -13.91
CA THR A 136 -4.37 -11.24 -12.64
C THR A 136 -2.95 -10.71 -12.64
N PHE A 137 -2.78 -9.46 -12.24
CA PHE A 137 -1.47 -8.86 -12.07
C PHE A 137 -1.29 -8.41 -10.63
N ARG A 138 -0.03 -8.38 -10.20
CA ARG A 138 0.37 -7.98 -8.85
C ARG A 138 1.58 -7.08 -8.94
N VAL A 139 1.52 -5.94 -8.26
CA VAL A 139 2.61 -5.00 -8.10
C VAL A 139 2.91 -4.91 -6.60
N ALA A 140 4.19 -4.95 -6.24
CA ALA A 140 4.64 -4.78 -4.86
C ALA A 140 5.69 -3.68 -4.82
N ILE A 141 5.45 -2.69 -3.98
CA ILE A 141 6.42 -1.66 -3.60
C ILE A 141 6.77 -1.95 -2.14
N ILE A 142 8.05 -2.10 -1.83
CA ILE A 142 8.51 -2.48 -0.49
C ILE A 142 9.51 -1.46 0.03
N ASN A 143 9.55 -1.30 1.36
CA ASN A 143 10.54 -0.50 2.09
C ASN A 143 10.52 1.01 1.77
N ILE A 144 9.34 1.60 1.65
CA ILE A 144 9.19 3.06 1.57
C ILE A 144 9.47 3.62 2.98
N SER A 145 10.54 4.41 3.14
CA SER A 145 10.80 5.09 4.42
C SER A 145 9.76 6.20 4.62
N LEU A 146 9.05 6.15 5.74
CA LEU A 146 8.05 7.17 6.12
C LEU A 146 8.63 8.24 7.06
N GLY A 147 9.78 7.96 7.67
CA GLY A 147 10.51 8.93 8.48
C GLY A 147 11.09 8.34 9.75
N HIS A 148 11.88 9.19 10.41
CA HIS A 148 12.52 8.96 11.69
C HIS A 148 11.89 9.88 12.75
N TYR A 149 11.56 9.34 13.91
CA TYR A 149 10.91 10.06 15.01
C TYR A 149 11.69 9.88 16.30
N PRO A 150 12.10 10.97 16.98
CA PRO A 150 12.81 10.89 18.25
C PRO A 150 11.93 10.38 19.40
#